data_AF-A0A966AC56-F1
#
_entry.id   AF-A0A966AC56-F1
#
_cell.length_a   1.000
_cell.length_b   1.000
_cell.length_c   1.000
_cell.angle_alpha   90.00
_cell.angle_beta   90.00
_cell.angle_gamma   90.00
#
_symmetry.space_group_name_H-M   'P 1'
#
loop_
_entity.id
_entity.type
_entity.pdbx_description
1 polymer ?
#
loop_
_entity_poly.entity_id
_entity_poly.type
_entity_poly.pdbx_seq_one_letter_code
_entity_poly.pdbx_strand_id
1 'polypeptide(L)'
;MNILTEERLIQFLRETVDLQGICLDQLISSGTSPVSEQVLQRYRDFVHSIQVEKDREPTLKEEFWTWIWEAPANMNYIQMYGRLAWINLQLLNLL
;
A
#
# COMPACT_ATOMS: atom_id res chain seq x y z
N MET A 1 21.64 10.49 -9.85
CA MET A 1 20.22 10.62 -9.51
C MET A 1 19.54 9.31 -9.89
N ASN A 2 19.25 8.45 -8.93
CA ASN A 2 18.38 7.30 -9.15
C ASN A 2 16.98 7.78 -8.81
N ILE A 3 16.22 8.15 -9.82
CA ILE A 3 14.80 8.52 -9.71
C ILE A 3 14.02 7.20 -9.72
N LEU A 4 12.94 7.10 -8.96
CA LEU A 4 12.00 5.98 -9.07
C LEU A 4 11.56 5.84 -10.54
N THR A 5 11.73 4.65 -11.13
CA THR A 5 11.39 4.48 -12.54
C THR A 5 9.87 4.42 -12.73
N GLU A 6 9.39 4.91 -13.87
CA GLU A 6 7.97 4.83 -14.25
C GLU A 6 7.46 3.38 -14.23
N GLU A 7 8.27 2.42 -14.72
CA GLU A 7 7.94 1.00 -14.64
C GLU A 7 7.72 0.53 -13.20
N ARG A 8 8.56 0.97 -12.26
CA ARG A 8 8.43 0.60 -10.85
C ARG A 8 7.19 1.22 -10.22
N LEU A 9 6.88 2.45 -10.58
CA LEU A 9 5.67 3.13 -10.15
C LEU A 9 4.40 2.43 -10.67
N ILE A 10 4.38 2.04 -11.94
CA ILE A 10 3.29 1.26 -12.55
C ILE A 10 3.11 -0.08 -11.84
N GLN A 11 4.21 -0.76 -11.47
CA GLN A 11 4.13 -2.01 -10.70
C GLN A 11 3.47 -1.78 -9.32
N PHE A 12 3.78 -0.68 -8.63
CA PHE A 12 3.14 -0.35 -7.36
C PHE A 12 1.65 0.00 -7.51
N LEU A 13 1.28 0.76 -8.54
CA LEU A 13 -0.11 1.06 -8.85
C LEU A 13 -0.91 -0.23 -9.10
N ARG A 14 -0.35 -1.16 -9.89
CA ARG A 14 -0.97 -2.46 -10.14
C ARG A 14 -1.16 -3.28 -8.86
N GLU A 15 -0.12 -3.42 -8.05
CA GLU A 15 -0.20 -4.21 -6.81
C GLU A 15 -1.22 -3.60 -5.82
N THR A 16 -1.34 -2.27 -5.81
CA THR A 16 -2.35 -1.58 -5.01
C THR A 16 -3.76 -1.95 -5.45
N VAL A 17 -4.03 -1.92 -6.76
CA VAL A 17 -5.34 -2.30 -7.32
C VAL A 17 -5.66 -3.78 -7.05
N ASP A 18 -4.68 -4.67 -7.21
CA ASP A 18 -4.86 -6.11 -6.98
C ASP A 18 -5.23 -6.40 -5.51
N LEU A 19 -4.54 -5.76 -4.55
CA LEU A 19 -4.87 -5.89 -3.12
C LEU A 19 -6.21 -5.23 -2.77
N GLN A 20 -6.56 -4.12 -3.40
CA GLN A 20 -7.87 -3.48 -3.23
C GLN A 20 -9.00 -4.39 -3.72
N GLY A 21 -8.81 -5.11 -4.83
CA GLY A 21 -9.77 -6.09 -5.33
C GLY A 21 -10.12 -7.14 -4.29
N ILE A 22 -9.10 -7.72 -3.63
CA ILE A 22 -9.30 -8.68 -2.53
C ILE A 22 -10.11 -8.05 -1.38
N CYS A 23 -9.81 -6.80 -1.01
CA CYS A 23 -10.52 -6.13 0.06
C CYS A 23 -11.98 -5.84 -0.31
N LEU A 24 -12.23 -5.38 -1.54
CA LEU A 24 -13.56 -5.02 -2.05
C LEU A 24 -14.55 -6.18 -1.91
N ASP A 25 -14.12 -7.39 -2.26
CA ASP A 25 -14.94 -8.61 -2.13
C ASP A 25 -15.37 -8.90 -0.68
N GLN A 26 -14.62 -8.38 0.30
CA GLN A 26 -14.84 -8.60 1.73
C GLN A 26 -15.50 -7.40 2.44
N LEU A 27 -15.57 -6.21 1.82
CA LEU A 27 -15.99 -4.99 2.51
C LEU A 27 -17.40 -5.07 3.12
N ILE A 28 -18.35 -5.64 2.38
CA ILE A 28 -19.76 -5.72 2.81
C ILE A 28 -19.97 -6.83 3.84
N SER A 29 -19.36 -7.99 3.63
CA SER A 29 -19.58 -9.19 4.47
C SER A 29 -18.76 -9.20 5.75
N SER A 30 -17.54 -8.66 5.70
CA SER A 30 -16.48 -8.89 6.69
C SER A 30 -15.55 -7.69 6.83
N GLY A 31 -15.99 -6.49 6.43
CA GLY A 31 -15.15 -5.29 6.39
C GLY A 31 -14.44 -4.95 7.71
N THR A 32 -15.10 -5.22 8.84
CA THR A 32 -14.56 -4.99 10.19
C THR A 32 -13.79 -6.19 10.75
N SER A 33 -13.86 -7.35 10.10
CA SER A 33 -13.10 -8.54 10.47
C SER A 33 -11.62 -8.36 10.08
N PRO A 34 -10.69 -8.93 10.87
CA PRO A 34 -9.27 -8.94 10.50
C PRO A 34 -9.07 -9.51 9.10
N VAL A 35 -8.12 -8.93 8.36
CA VAL A 35 -7.68 -9.53 7.10
C VAL A 35 -7.05 -10.89 7.37
N SER A 36 -7.11 -11.81 6.39
CA SER A 36 -6.37 -13.07 6.52
C SER A 36 -4.87 -12.81 6.62
N GLU A 37 -4.13 -13.65 7.35
CA GLU A 37 -2.68 -13.47 7.54
C GLU A 37 -1.93 -13.45 6.20
N GLN A 38 -2.39 -14.22 5.21
CA GLN A 38 -1.80 -14.22 3.87
C GLN A 38 -1.94 -12.84 3.19
N VAL A 39 -3.11 -12.23 3.27
CA VAL A 39 -3.38 -10.91 2.69
C VAL A 39 -2.61 -9.83 3.46
N LEU A 40 -2.56 -9.94 4.79
CA LEU A 40 -1.77 -9.03 5.64
C LEU A 40 -0.29 -9.09 5.30
N GLN A 41 0.27 -10.29 5.11
CA GLN A 41 1.65 -10.48 4.74
C GLN A 41 1.93 -9.88 3.35
N ARG A 42 1.07 -10.13 2.36
CA ARG A 42 1.20 -9.52 1.03
C ARG A 42 1.18 -7.99 1.09
N TYR A 43 0.30 -7.40 1.90
CA TYR A 43 0.30 -5.96 2.15
C TYR A 43 1.61 -5.45 2.78
N ARG A 44 2.15 -6.16 3.78
CA ARG A 44 3.44 -5.80 4.41
C ARG A 44 4.58 -5.85 3.41
N ASP A 45 4.64 -6.90 2.60
CA ASP A 45 5.67 -7.07 1.57
C ASP A 45 5.58 -5.95 0.53
N PHE A 46 4.37 -5.56 0.13
CA PHE A 46 4.13 -4.42 -0.74
C PHE A 46 4.61 -3.09 -0.14
N VAL A 47 4.23 -2.78 1.10
CA VAL A 47 4.69 -1.56 1.80
C VAL A 47 6.21 -1.54 1.93
N HIS A 48 6.82 -2.68 2.29
CA HIS A 48 8.27 -2.81 2.38
C HIS A 48 8.93 -2.57 1.02
N SER A 49 8.32 -3.08 -0.05
CA SER A 49 8.77 -2.86 -1.41
C SER A 49 8.74 -1.39 -1.85
N ILE A 50 7.83 -0.57 -1.31
CA ILE A 50 7.86 0.89 -1.50
C ILE A 50 8.96 1.51 -0.62
N GLN A 51 9.07 1.07 0.63
CA GLN A 51 10.01 1.60 1.61
C GLN A 51 11.47 1.51 1.14
N VAL A 52 11.86 0.45 0.43
CA VAL A 52 13.23 0.30 -0.10
C VAL A 52 13.56 1.32 -1.20
N GLU A 53 12.56 1.98 -1.79
CA GLU A 53 12.76 3.03 -2.79
C GLU A 53 12.93 4.43 -2.16
N LYS A 54 12.86 4.56 -0.83
CA LYS A 54 12.99 5.87 -0.13
C LYS A 54 14.24 6.64 -0.52
N ASP A 55 15.36 5.97 -0.74
CA ASP A 55 16.62 6.64 -1.11
C ASP A 55 16.63 7.14 -2.56
N ARG A 56 15.69 6.68 -3.38
CA ARG A 56 15.52 7.05 -4.78
C ARG A 56 14.44 8.09 -4.98
N GLU A 57 13.46 8.16 -4.08
CA GLU A 57 12.37 9.13 -4.11
C GLU A 57 12.28 9.94 -2.81
N PRO A 58 12.81 11.18 -2.78
CA PRO A 58 12.74 12.06 -1.61
C PRO A 58 11.34 12.25 -1.06
N THR A 59 10.30 12.26 -1.89
CA THR A 59 8.91 12.41 -1.44
C THR A 59 8.47 11.27 -0.51
N LEU A 60 9.01 10.06 -0.67
CA LEU A 60 8.75 8.93 0.26
C LEU A 60 9.36 9.14 1.65
N LYS A 61 10.22 10.15 1.84
CA LYS A 61 10.79 10.52 3.16
C LYS A 61 9.94 11.56 3.89
N GLU A 62 8.92 12.12 3.25
CA GLU A 62 8.07 13.14 3.85
C GLU A 62 7.22 12.57 5.00
N GLU A 63 6.93 13.42 5.99
CA GLU A 63 6.27 13.03 7.24
C GLU A 63 4.94 12.32 7.01
N PHE A 64 4.19 12.74 5.99
CA PHE A 64 2.88 12.17 5.68
C PHE A 64 2.94 10.71 5.21
N TRP A 65 4.10 10.17 4.87
CA TRP A 65 4.27 8.74 4.55
C TRP A 65 4.54 7.88 5.79
N THR A 66 4.92 8.46 6.93
CA THR A 66 5.40 7.71 8.10
C THR A 66 4.41 6.67 8.62
N TRP A 67 3.12 6.95 8.53
CA TRP A 67 2.05 6.12 9.07
C TRP A 67 1.76 4.82 8.28
N ILE A 68 2.26 4.70 7.04
CA ILE A 68 2.06 3.49 6.23
C ILE A 68 3.14 2.43 6.43
N TRP A 69 4.31 2.80 6.97
CA TRP A 69 5.47 1.90 7.09
C TRP A 69 5.26 0.77 8.09
N GLU A 70 4.37 0.98 9.06
CA GLU A 70 3.99 -0.04 10.02
C GLU A 70 2.53 -0.43 9.82
N ALA A 71 2.30 -1.69 9.48
CA ALA A 71 0.98 -2.27 9.37
C ALA A 71 0.49 -2.73 10.75
N PRO A 72 -0.65 -2.22 11.27
CA PRO A 72 -1.29 -2.80 12.44
C PRO A 72 -1.47 -4.32 12.32
N ALA A 73 -1.11 -5.05 13.38
CA ALA A 73 -1.20 -6.52 13.39
C ALA A 73 -2.64 -7.04 13.25
N ASN A 74 -3.63 -6.25 13.65
CA ASN A 74 -5.05 -6.57 13.61
C ASN A 74 -5.83 -5.73 12.57
N MET A 75 -5.16 -5.35 11.48
CA MET A 75 -5.78 -4.58 10.40
C MET A 75 -7.00 -5.31 9.84
N ASN A 76 -8.13 -4.62 9.71
CA ASN A 76 -9.32 -5.15 9.04
C ASN A 76 -9.40 -4.75 7.56
N TYR A 77 -10.30 -5.38 6.82
CA TYR A 77 -10.44 -5.15 5.37
C TYR A 77 -10.76 -3.68 5.03
N ILE A 78 -11.58 -2.98 5.82
CA ILE A 78 -11.88 -1.55 5.62
C ILE A 78 -10.60 -0.70 5.77
N GLN A 79 -9.83 -0.95 6.83
CA GLN A 79 -8.59 -0.23 7.11
C GLN A 79 -7.55 -0.48 6.03
N MET A 80 -7.39 -1.74 5.59
CA MET A 80 -6.47 -2.08 4.50
C MET A 80 -6.89 -1.40 3.19
N TYR A 81 -8.17 -1.48 2.84
CA TYR A 81 -8.70 -0.81 1.64
C TYR A 81 -8.43 0.70 1.67
N GLY A 82 -8.73 1.38 2.78
CA GLY A 82 -8.48 2.81 2.93
C GLY A 82 -7.00 3.18 2.82
N ARG A 83 -6.12 2.36 3.42
CA ARG A 83 -4.65 2.50 3.30
C ARG A 83 -4.20 2.38 1.86
N LEU A 84 -4.64 1.34 1.16
CA LEU A 84 -4.31 1.11 -0.25
C LEU A 84 -4.84 2.24 -1.14
N ALA A 85 -6.06 2.73 -0.90
CA ALA A 85 -6.61 3.86 -1.68
C ALA A 85 -5.77 5.13 -1.53
N TRP A 86 -5.31 5.39 -0.30
CA TRP A 86 -4.40 6.50 -0.06
C TRP A 86 -3.04 6.28 -0.74
N ILE A 87 -2.45 5.10 -0.63
CA ILE A 87 -1.17 4.76 -1.29
C ILE A 87 -1.29 4.96 -2.79
N ASN A 88 -2.37 4.47 -3.42
CA ASN A 88 -2.60 4.62 -4.84
C ASN A 88 -2.60 6.10 -5.28
N LEU A 89 -3.30 6.95 -4.52
CA LEU A 89 -3.36 8.39 -4.78
C LEU A 89 -1.97 9.03 -4.66
N GLN A 90 -1.20 8.67 -3.64
CA GLN A 90 0.14 9.23 -3.46
C GLN A 90 1.11 8.77 -4.55
N LEU A 91 1.04 7.50 -4.97
CA LEU A 91 1.84 6.99 -6.08
C LEU A 91 1.49 7.71 -7.39
N LEU A 92 0.22 8.01 -7.65
CA LEU A 92 -0.17 8.80 -8.83
C LEU A 92 0.42 10.21 -8.82
N ASN A 93 0.63 10.82 -7.66
CA ASN A 93 1.26 12.14 -7.56
C ASN A 93 2.78 12.11 -7.81
N LEU A 94 3.39 10.92 -7.91
CA LEU A 94 4.81 10.76 -8.26
C LEU A 94 5.04 10.60 -9.78
N LEU A 95 3.98 10.47 -10.58
CA LEU A 95 4.03 10.57 -12.05
C LEU A 95 4.15 12.04 -12.48
#